data_AF-A0A964ISA0-F1
#
_entry.id   AF-A0A964ISA0-F1
#
_cell.length_a   1.000
_cell.length_b   1.000
_cell.length_c   1.000
_cell.angle_alpha   90.00
_cell.angle_beta   90.00
_cell.angle_gamma   90.00
#
_symmetry.space_group_name_H-M   'P 1'
#
loop_
_entity.id
_entity.type
_entity.pdbx_description
1 polymer ?
#
loop_
_entity_poly.entity_id
_entity_poly.type
_entity_poly.pdbx_seq_one_letter_code
_entity_poly.pdbx_strand_id
1 'polypeptide(L)'
;MIGSNHRARYDRTNYASHLFGARYSQLTDDIRNDVTRIPQFFETAVRVIDIDQKRRKSLSYIGNLFQTEREHALRRIRENSLLVSLVCTKLVQRVTGYRFALERLVVMTPSPQAVDVERSLNQLQAKIAYYRTRSAPTWAREQSLAAARKLSGRLRFILSLALRSGDGVLRHLQQPWLRRERPDRD
;
A
#
# COMPACT_ATOMS: atom_id res chain seq x y z
N MET A 1 -48.21 -53.61 -15.67
CA MET A 1 -47.15 -52.61 -15.86
C MET A 1 -47.67 -51.28 -15.35
N ILE A 2 -47.06 -50.68 -14.33
CA ILE A 2 -47.47 -49.37 -13.80
C ILE A 2 -46.32 -48.40 -14.09
N GLY A 3 -46.62 -47.32 -14.82
CA GLY A 3 -45.61 -46.39 -15.30
C GLY A 3 -45.03 -45.53 -14.18
N SER A 4 -43.70 -45.54 -14.03
CA SER A 4 -42.96 -44.62 -13.17
C SER A 4 -43.12 -43.18 -13.68
N ASN A 5 -44.04 -42.43 -13.07
CA ASN A 5 -44.31 -41.04 -13.45
C ASN A 5 -43.17 -40.13 -13.00
N HIS A 6 -42.14 -39.98 -13.85
CA HIS A 6 -41.01 -39.08 -13.65
C HIS A 6 -41.40 -37.60 -13.79
N ARG A 7 -42.24 -37.12 -12.88
CA ARG A 7 -42.47 -35.69 -12.64
C ARG A 7 -41.99 -35.34 -11.24
N ALA A 8 -40.67 -35.29 -11.11
CA ALA A 8 -40.01 -34.65 -9.97
C ALA A 8 -40.53 -33.21 -9.87
N ARG A 9 -41.40 -32.98 -8.89
CA ARG A 9 -41.99 -31.66 -8.61
C ARG A 9 -40.85 -30.75 -8.16
N TYR A 10 -40.44 -29.81 -9.00
CA TYR A 10 -39.42 -28.82 -8.65
C TYR A 10 -39.82 -28.11 -7.36
N ASP A 11 -39.12 -28.42 -6.27
CA ASP A 11 -39.44 -27.86 -4.97
C ASP A 11 -38.86 -26.45 -4.87
N ARG A 12 -39.73 -25.48 -5.16
CA ARG A 12 -39.38 -24.07 -5.40
C ARG A 12 -38.69 -23.43 -4.18
N THR A 13 -39.04 -23.88 -2.98
CA THR A 13 -38.44 -23.47 -1.70
C THR A 13 -36.98 -23.92 -1.59
N ASN A 14 -36.68 -25.18 -1.94
CA ASN A 14 -35.34 -25.74 -1.95
C ASN A 14 -34.45 -25.11 -3.05
N TYR A 15 -34.99 -24.88 -4.26
CA TYR A 15 -34.24 -24.15 -5.28
C TYR A 15 -33.90 -22.72 -4.84
N ALA A 16 -34.86 -22.01 -4.22
CA ALA A 16 -34.64 -20.67 -3.72
C ALA A 16 -33.60 -20.62 -2.59
N SER A 17 -33.67 -21.53 -1.60
CA SER A 17 -32.73 -21.57 -0.49
C SER A 17 -31.29 -21.85 -0.95
N HIS A 18 -31.09 -22.77 -1.90
CA HIS A 18 -29.79 -22.97 -2.56
C HIS A 18 -29.29 -21.73 -3.30
N LEU A 19 -30.14 -21.03 -4.06
CA LEU A 19 -29.77 -19.82 -4.78
C LEU A 19 -29.38 -18.66 -3.84
N PHE A 20 -30.06 -18.52 -2.69
CA PHE A 20 -29.72 -17.51 -1.70
C PHE A 20 -28.44 -17.87 -0.93
N GLY A 21 -28.26 -19.13 -0.55
CA GLY A 21 -27.01 -19.62 0.05
C GLY A 21 -25.80 -19.38 -0.86
N ALA A 22 -25.96 -19.62 -2.17
CA ALA A 22 -24.92 -19.34 -3.17
C ALA A 22 -24.52 -17.85 -3.22
N ARG A 23 -25.45 -16.92 -3.00
CA ARG A 23 -25.17 -15.47 -2.96
C ARG A 23 -24.36 -15.07 -1.72
N TYR A 24 -24.67 -15.64 -0.56
CA TYR A 24 -23.86 -15.44 0.66
C TYR A 24 -22.45 -16.02 0.49
N SER A 25 -22.32 -17.22 -0.10
CA SER A 25 -21.01 -17.81 -0.40
C SER A 25 -20.20 -16.95 -1.37
N GLN A 26 -20.80 -16.52 -2.50
CA GLN A 26 -20.14 -15.65 -3.48
C GLN A 26 -19.62 -14.37 -2.84
N LEU A 27 -20.44 -13.69 -2.03
CA LEU A 27 -20.04 -12.45 -1.35
C LEU A 27 -18.90 -12.71 -0.34
N THR A 28 -18.92 -13.85 0.35
CA THR A 28 -17.83 -14.28 1.24
C THR A 28 -16.53 -14.49 0.48
N ASP A 29 -16.58 -15.16 -0.67
CA ASP A 29 -15.40 -15.50 -1.46
C ASP A 29 -14.81 -14.26 -2.16
N ASP A 30 -15.64 -13.33 -2.64
CA ASP A 30 -15.18 -12.02 -3.14
C ASP A 30 -14.44 -11.21 -2.07
N ILE A 31 -14.97 -11.16 -0.84
CA ILE A 31 -14.31 -10.52 0.31
C ILE A 31 -12.99 -11.21 0.66
N ARG A 32 -12.96 -12.55 0.70
CA ARG A 32 -11.73 -13.34 0.95
C ARG A 32 -10.67 -13.12 -0.12
N ASN A 33 -11.08 -12.99 -1.38
CA ASN A 33 -10.19 -12.67 -2.50
C ASN A 33 -9.54 -11.28 -2.36
N ASP A 34 -10.23 -10.28 -1.81
CA ASP A 34 -9.60 -9.00 -1.46
C ASP A 34 -8.65 -9.13 -0.25
N VAL A 35 -9.10 -9.81 0.82
CA VAL A 35 -8.36 -10.01 2.07
C VAL A 35 -6.99 -10.67 1.87
N THR A 36 -6.89 -11.58 0.89
CA THR A 36 -5.65 -12.29 0.53
C THR A 36 -4.71 -11.48 -0.36
N ARG A 37 -5.25 -10.63 -1.25
CA ARG A 37 -4.45 -9.82 -2.21
C ARG A 37 -3.89 -8.52 -1.63
N ILE A 38 -4.59 -7.93 -0.66
CA ILE A 38 -4.21 -6.66 0.00
C ILE A 38 -2.75 -6.62 0.50
N PRO A 39 -2.21 -7.62 1.23
CA PRO A 39 -0.85 -7.59 1.76
C PRO A 39 0.22 -7.33 0.70
N GLN A 40 0.25 -8.15 -0.36
CA GLN A 40 1.24 -8.07 -1.44
C GLN A 40 1.15 -6.75 -2.21
N PHE A 41 -0.07 -6.26 -2.44
CA PHE A 41 -0.27 -4.94 -3.06
C PHE A 41 0.36 -3.83 -2.23
N PHE A 42 0.04 -3.76 -0.93
CA PHE A 42 0.55 -2.68 -0.08
C PHE A 42 2.07 -2.76 0.13
N GLU A 43 2.64 -3.95 0.28
CA GLU A 43 4.11 -4.12 0.34
C GLU A 43 4.81 -3.56 -0.90
N THR A 44 4.25 -3.81 -2.08
CA THR A 44 4.78 -3.32 -3.36
C THR A 44 4.60 -1.81 -3.49
N ALA A 45 3.39 -1.30 -3.25
CA ALA A 45 3.05 0.12 -3.31
C ALA A 45 3.95 0.96 -2.38
N VAL A 46 4.15 0.49 -1.15
CA VAL A 46 5.01 1.11 -0.15
C VAL A 46 6.48 1.15 -0.60
N ARG A 47 6.99 0.06 -1.19
CA ARG A 47 8.36 0.02 -1.74
C ARG A 47 8.53 1.03 -2.87
N VAL A 48 7.57 1.11 -3.79
CA VAL A 48 7.57 2.07 -4.90
C VAL A 48 7.54 3.51 -4.39
N ILE A 49 6.70 3.83 -3.41
CA ILE A 49 6.63 5.18 -2.81
C ILE A 49 7.97 5.60 -2.20
N ASP A 50 8.65 4.72 -1.46
CA ASP A 50 9.95 5.04 -0.87
C ASP A 50 11.07 5.17 -1.94
N ILE A 51 11.06 4.32 -2.99
CA ILE A 51 11.94 4.51 -4.17
C ILE A 51 11.70 5.87 -4.82
N ASP A 52 10.44 6.28 -4.96
CA ASP A 52 10.06 7.55 -5.59
C ASP A 52 10.40 8.76 -4.72
N GLN A 53 10.31 8.65 -3.39
CA GLN A 53 10.83 9.65 -2.45
C GLN A 53 12.36 9.79 -2.56
N LYS A 54 13.08 8.66 -2.61
CA LYS A 54 14.53 8.61 -2.84
C LYS A 54 14.88 9.25 -4.20
N ARG A 55 14.14 8.91 -5.28
CA ARG A 55 14.34 9.49 -6.62
C ARG A 55 14.12 11.00 -6.62
N ARG A 56 13.02 11.50 -6.03
CA ARG A 56 12.74 12.95 -5.92
C ARG A 56 13.85 13.70 -5.18
N LYS A 57 14.38 13.13 -4.09
CA LYS A 57 15.55 13.70 -3.38
C LYS A 57 16.81 13.68 -4.25
N SER A 58 17.11 12.58 -4.95
CA SER A 58 18.28 12.51 -5.84
C SER A 58 18.23 13.54 -6.98
N LEU A 59 17.05 13.83 -7.53
CA LEU A 59 16.87 14.84 -8.60
C LEU A 59 17.27 16.27 -8.19
N SER A 60 17.36 16.61 -6.90
CA SER A 60 17.86 17.92 -6.44
C SER A 60 19.39 17.98 -6.30
N TYR A 61 20.10 16.85 -6.37
CA TYR A 61 21.57 16.78 -6.22
C TYR A 61 22.32 16.52 -7.55
N ILE A 62 21.58 16.31 -8.65
CA ILE A 62 22.15 16.08 -9.99
C ILE A 62 21.96 17.37 -10.81
N GLY A 63 23.07 18.07 -11.08
CA GLY A 63 23.09 19.28 -11.91
C GLY A 63 23.03 18.97 -13.41
N ASN A 64 23.78 17.97 -13.88
CA ASN A 64 23.90 17.63 -15.29
C ASN A 64 22.91 16.52 -15.70
N LEU A 65 21.62 16.73 -15.49
CA LEU A 65 20.56 15.84 -15.96
C LEU A 65 19.80 16.51 -17.10
N PHE A 66 19.48 15.81 -18.18
CA PHE A 66 18.67 16.40 -19.25
C PHE A 66 17.26 16.70 -18.74
N GLN A 67 16.66 17.78 -19.24
CA GLN A 67 15.33 18.22 -18.81
C GLN A 67 14.26 17.14 -19.08
N THR A 68 14.37 16.43 -20.20
CA THR A 68 13.48 15.31 -20.56
C THR A 68 13.59 14.12 -19.58
N GLU A 69 14.78 13.81 -19.07
CA GLU A 69 15.00 12.78 -18.05
C GLU A 69 14.38 13.18 -16.71
N ARG A 70 14.54 14.46 -16.33
CA ARG A 70 13.92 15.05 -15.12
C ARG A 70 12.39 14.92 -15.19
N GLU A 71 11.80 15.29 -16.32
CA GLU A 71 10.36 15.22 -16.56
C GLU A 71 9.85 13.78 -16.57
N HIS A 72 10.54 12.85 -17.23
CA HIS A 72 10.18 11.44 -17.23
C HIS A 72 10.22 10.85 -15.80
N ALA A 73 11.26 11.15 -15.03
CA ALA A 73 11.36 10.72 -13.63
C ALA A 73 10.21 11.28 -12.77
N LEU A 74 9.84 12.56 -12.94
CA LEU A 74 8.71 13.18 -12.23
C LEU A 74 7.35 12.61 -12.67
N ARG A 75 7.16 12.31 -13.97
CA ARG A 75 5.96 11.67 -14.51
C ARG A 75 5.72 10.32 -13.86
N ARG A 76 6.74 9.46 -13.77
CA ARG A 76 6.64 8.15 -13.11
C ARG A 76 6.28 8.26 -11.64
N ILE A 77 6.86 9.21 -10.91
CA ILE A 77 6.53 9.45 -9.49
C ILE A 77 5.05 9.86 -9.35
N ARG A 78 4.53 10.71 -10.25
CA ARG A 78 3.12 11.11 -10.25
C ARG A 78 2.21 9.92 -10.57
N GLU A 79 2.49 9.19 -11.64
CA GLU A 79 1.75 8.01 -12.09
C GLU A 79 1.63 6.95 -10.98
N ASN A 80 2.75 6.55 -10.37
CA ASN A 80 2.77 5.60 -9.26
C ASN A 80 1.88 6.06 -8.10
N SER A 81 1.98 7.35 -7.71
CA SER A 81 1.16 7.90 -6.62
C SER A 81 -0.35 7.89 -6.95
N LEU A 82 -0.71 8.16 -8.22
CA LEU A 82 -2.09 8.12 -8.69
C LEU A 82 -2.64 6.69 -8.68
N LEU A 83 -1.89 5.71 -9.19
CA LEU A 83 -2.29 4.30 -9.19
C LEU A 83 -2.54 3.78 -7.77
N VAL A 84 -1.66 4.08 -6.81
CA VAL A 84 -1.87 3.69 -5.41
C VAL A 84 -3.11 4.37 -4.81
N SER A 85 -3.34 5.66 -5.10
CA SER A 85 -4.54 6.38 -4.63
C SER A 85 -5.85 5.83 -5.23
N LEU A 86 -5.81 5.40 -6.50
CA LEU A 86 -6.95 4.81 -7.20
C LEU A 86 -7.33 3.47 -6.57
N VAL A 87 -6.35 2.59 -6.31
CA VAL A 87 -6.61 1.31 -5.61
C VAL A 87 -7.14 1.55 -4.20
N CYS A 88 -6.56 2.50 -3.45
CA CYS A 88 -7.05 2.88 -2.12
C CYS A 88 -8.51 3.39 -2.14
N THR A 89 -8.93 4.06 -3.21
CA THR A 89 -10.31 4.51 -3.43
C THR A 89 -11.22 3.33 -3.81
N LYS A 90 -10.76 2.46 -4.72
CA LYS A 90 -11.51 1.26 -5.14
C LYS A 90 -11.77 0.31 -3.97
N LEU A 91 -10.83 0.15 -3.05
CA LEU A 91 -11.02 -0.66 -1.83
C LEU A 91 -12.16 -0.13 -0.92
N VAL A 92 -12.34 1.19 -0.81
CA VAL A 92 -13.51 1.77 -0.10
C VAL A 92 -14.80 1.47 -0.84
N GLN A 93 -14.79 1.60 -2.17
CA GLN A 93 -15.95 1.32 -3.01
C GLN A 93 -16.35 -0.17 -2.92
N ARG A 94 -15.40 -1.11 -2.90
CA ARG A 94 -15.69 -2.55 -2.69
C ARG A 94 -16.34 -2.79 -1.32
N VAL A 95 -15.75 -2.28 -0.24
CA VAL A 95 -16.31 -2.41 1.12
C VAL A 95 -17.74 -1.86 1.21
N THR A 96 -18.00 -0.70 0.61
CA THR A 96 -19.34 -0.09 0.58
C THR A 96 -20.32 -0.94 -0.21
N GLY A 97 -19.92 -1.44 -1.39
CA GLY A 97 -20.72 -2.34 -2.21
C GLY A 97 -21.04 -3.68 -1.52
N TYR A 98 -20.09 -4.24 -0.78
CA TYR A 98 -20.30 -5.47 -0.02
C TYR A 98 -21.28 -5.27 1.16
N ARG A 99 -21.21 -4.14 1.88
CA ARG A 99 -22.19 -3.80 2.92
C ARG A 99 -23.60 -3.71 2.33
N PHE A 100 -23.76 -2.92 1.26
CA PHE A 100 -25.04 -2.77 0.56
C PHE A 100 -25.60 -4.11 0.05
N ALA A 101 -24.74 -4.98 -0.50
CA ALA A 101 -25.14 -6.32 -0.94
C ALA A 101 -25.60 -7.20 0.23
N LEU A 102 -24.87 -7.20 1.35
CA LEU A 102 -25.21 -7.95 2.56
C LEU A 102 -26.53 -7.48 3.17
N GLU A 103 -26.71 -6.16 3.36
CA GLU A 103 -27.94 -5.55 3.85
C GLU A 103 -29.16 -5.98 3.01
N ARG A 104 -29.02 -5.95 1.68
CA ARG A 104 -30.11 -6.35 0.77
C ARG A 104 -30.37 -7.86 0.81
N LEU A 105 -29.34 -8.69 0.96
CA LEU A 105 -29.49 -10.15 1.11
C LEU A 105 -30.21 -10.52 2.41
N VAL A 106 -29.88 -9.87 3.52
CA VAL A 106 -30.54 -10.11 4.82
C VAL A 106 -32.02 -9.75 4.78
N VAL A 107 -32.38 -8.64 4.14
CA VAL A 107 -33.80 -8.23 3.96
C VAL A 107 -34.57 -9.20 3.06
N MET A 108 -33.93 -9.74 2.01
CA MET A 108 -34.57 -10.70 1.09
C MET A 108 -34.70 -12.10 1.71
N THR A 109 -33.64 -12.58 2.34
CA THR A 109 -33.52 -13.94 2.87
C THR A 109 -32.63 -13.93 4.11
N PRO A 110 -33.22 -13.79 5.32
CA PRO A 110 -32.49 -13.92 6.57
C PRO A 110 -31.79 -15.29 6.66
N SER A 111 -30.48 -15.28 6.93
CA SER A 111 -29.66 -16.50 7.01
C SER A 111 -28.56 -16.32 8.06
N PRO A 112 -28.24 -17.35 8.88
CA PRO A 112 -27.09 -17.32 9.78
C PRO A 112 -25.76 -17.01 9.07
N GLN A 113 -25.64 -17.35 7.79
CA GLN A 113 -24.45 -17.07 6.97
C GLN A 113 -24.10 -15.58 6.91
N ALA A 114 -25.06 -14.68 7.11
CA ALA A 114 -24.82 -13.24 7.14
C ALA A 114 -23.74 -12.84 8.17
N VAL A 115 -23.67 -13.53 9.30
CA VAL A 115 -22.68 -13.29 10.38
C VAL A 115 -21.26 -13.59 9.91
N ASP A 116 -21.06 -14.64 9.10
CA ASP A 116 -19.74 -14.99 8.57
C ASP A 116 -19.29 -14.03 7.45
N VAL A 117 -20.25 -13.52 6.64
CA VAL A 117 -19.98 -12.43 5.68
C VAL A 117 -19.57 -11.17 6.42
N GLU A 118 -20.31 -10.76 7.45
CA GLU A 118 -20.02 -9.57 8.25
C GLU A 118 -18.65 -9.68 8.93
N ARG A 119 -18.32 -10.83 9.53
CA ARG A 119 -17.00 -11.09 10.11
C ARG A 119 -15.87 -10.94 9.08
N SER A 120 -16.07 -11.48 7.87
CA SER A 120 -15.11 -11.37 6.76
C SER A 120 -14.95 -9.91 6.29
N LEU A 121 -16.05 -9.16 6.24
CA LEU A 121 -16.08 -7.75 5.84
C LEU A 121 -15.38 -6.85 6.87
N ASN A 122 -15.58 -7.10 8.16
CA ASN A 122 -14.86 -6.43 9.24
C ASN A 122 -13.34 -6.74 9.19
N GLN A 123 -12.95 -7.98 8.86
CA GLN A 123 -11.54 -8.33 8.64
C GLN A 123 -10.93 -7.57 7.45
N LEU A 124 -11.67 -7.42 6.34
CA LEU A 124 -11.26 -6.62 5.19
C LEU A 124 -11.05 -5.15 5.57
N GLN A 125 -11.98 -4.56 6.30
CA GLN A 125 -11.87 -3.18 6.78
C GLN A 125 -10.68 -2.98 7.73
N ALA A 126 -10.48 -3.88 8.68
CA ALA A 126 -9.33 -3.84 9.60
C ALA A 126 -7.99 -3.90 8.85
N LYS A 127 -7.87 -4.76 7.83
CA LYS A 127 -6.69 -4.80 6.95
C LYS A 127 -6.49 -3.50 6.18
N ILE A 128 -7.54 -2.93 5.58
CA ILE A 128 -7.45 -1.65 4.84
C ILE A 128 -6.99 -0.52 5.77
N ALA A 129 -7.54 -0.44 6.99
CA ALA A 129 -7.15 0.54 7.99
C ALA A 129 -5.68 0.38 8.39
N TYR A 130 -5.27 -0.85 8.75
CA TYR A 130 -3.90 -1.20 9.12
C TYR A 130 -2.88 -0.74 8.08
N TYR A 131 -3.08 -1.11 6.80
CA TYR A 131 -2.14 -0.75 5.73
C TYR A 131 -2.16 0.73 5.35
N ARG A 132 -3.25 1.48 5.63
CA ARG A 132 -3.28 2.95 5.48
C ARG A 132 -2.45 3.67 6.54
N THR A 133 -2.45 3.17 7.77
CA THR A 133 -1.64 3.74 8.86
C THR A 133 -0.18 3.26 8.85
N ARG A 134 0.11 2.14 8.18
CA ARG A 134 1.45 1.55 8.17
C ARG A 134 2.42 2.40 7.33
N SER A 135 3.35 3.05 8.02
CA SER A 135 4.50 3.68 7.39
C SER A 135 5.37 2.67 6.65
N ALA A 136 6.14 3.14 5.67
CA ALA A 136 7.02 2.29 4.88
C ALA A 136 8.02 1.55 5.79
N PRO A 137 8.16 0.20 5.69
CA PRO A 137 9.29 -0.48 6.25
C PRO A 137 10.56 0.13 5.67
N THR A 138 11.58 0.35 6.50
CA THR A 138 12.94 0.72 6.07
C THR A 138 13.64 -0.49 5.44
N TRP A 139 13.02 -1.08 4.41
CA TRP A 139 13.61 -2.12 3.58
C TRP A 139 15.01 -1.67 3.16
N ALA A 140 15.97 -2.59 3.30
CA ALA A 140 17.34 -2.31 3.73
C ALA A 140 17.92 -0.98 3.23
N ARG A 141 18.58 -0.25 4.15
CA ARG A 141 19.47 0.86 3.80
C ARG A 141 20.69 0.34 3.02
N GLU A 142 20.51 -0.04 1.77
CA GLU A 142 21.58 0.09 0.81
C GLU A 142 21.98 1.57 0.78
N GLN A 143 23.29 1.81 0.88
CA GLN A 143 23.82 3.16 0.96
C GLN A 143 23.52 3.88 -0.36
N SER A 144 22.50 4.74 -0.36
CA SER A 144 22.18 5.59 -1.51
C SER A 144 23.44 6.24 -2.06
N LEU A 145 23.59 6.35 -3.38
CA LEU A 145 24.79 6.95 -4.01
C LEU A 145 25.07 8.38 -3.53
N ALA A 146 24.08 9.09 -2.98
CA ALA A 146 24.26 10.36 -2.28
C ALA A 146 25.09 10.24 -0.98
N ALA A 147 24.92 9.17 -0.21
CA ALA A 147 25.77 8.84 0.93
C ALA A 147 27.20 8.47 0.48
N ALA A 148 27.33 7.70 -0.61
CA ALA A 148 28.63 7.41 -1.21
C ALA A 148 29.34 8.69 -1.72
N ARG A 149 28.62 9.66 -2.30
CA ARG A 149 29.19 10.98 -2.68
C ARG A 149 29.58 11.84 -1.47
N LYS A 150 28.91 11.72 -0.32
CA LYS A 150 29.38 12.32 0.94
C LYS A 150 30.70 11.71 1.43
N LEU A 151 30.99 10.46 1.08
CA LEU A 151 32.28 9.82 1.36
C LEU A 151 33.37 10.19 0.31
N SER A 152 33.02 10.35 -0.97
CA SER A 152 34.02 10.74 -1.99
C SER A 152 34.52 12.18 -1.86
N GLY A 153 33.69 13.11 -1.35
CA GLY A 153 34.15 14.45 -0.96
C GLY A 153 35.13 14.42 0.22
N ARG A 154 34.96 13.47 1.15
CA ARG A 154 35.83 13.27 2.31
C ARG A 154 37.18 12.66 1.93
N LEU A 155 37.21 11.77 0.94
CA LEU A 155 38.46 11.16 0.44
C LEU A 155 39.38 12.16 -0.26
N ARG A 156 38.86 13.16 -0.99
CA ARG A 156 39.70 14.25 -1.53
C ARG A 156 40.29 15.14 -0.42
N PHE A 157 39.54 15.39 0.65
CA PHE A 157 40.00 16.19 1.78
C PHE A 157 41.04 15.44 2.64
N ILE A 158 40.88 14.13 2.82
CA ILE A 158 41.84 13.29 3.54
C ILE A 158 43.14 13.10 2.73
N LEU A 159 43.08 12.92 1.41
CA LEU A 159 44.30 12.87 0.59
C LEU A 159 45.05 14.21 0.55
N SER A 160 44.36 15.36 0.71
CA SER A 160 45.02 16.67 0.81
C SER A 160 45.56 17.01 2.21
N LEU A 161 44.95 16.50 3.29
CA LEU A 161 45.46 16.71 4.65
C LEU A 161 46.56 15.72 5.05
N ALA A 162 46.50 14.47 4.58
CA ALA A 162 47.49 13.42 4.90
C ALA A 162 48.90 13.69 4.33
N LEU A 163 49.07 14.73 3.52
CA LEU A 163 50.35 15.22 3.01
C LEU A 163 50.87 16.48 3.73
N ARG A 164 50.21 16.97 4.80
CA ARG A 164 50.58 18.28 5.40
C ARG A 164 50.53 18.48 6.92
N SER A 165 50.00 17.57 7.75
CA SER A 165 50.12 17.70 9.20
C SER A 165 50.03 16.36 9.93
N GLY A 166 50.92 16.16 10.90
CA GLY A 166 50.76 15.13 11.93
C GLY A 166 49.80 15.56 13.05
N ASP A 167 49.58 14.60 13.96
CA ASP A 167 49.02 14.71 15.32
C ASP A 167 47.54 15.13 15.52
N GLY A 168 46.91 14.58 16.57
CA GLY A 168 45.68 15.15 17.16
C GLY A 168 44.45 14.23 17.28
N VAL A 169 44.45 13.36 18.28
CA VAL A 169 43.38 12.41 18.67
C VAL A 169 41.97 13.03 18.88
N LEU A 170 40.98 12.38 18.26
CA LEU A 170 39.54 12.21 18.63
C LEU A 170 38.96 12.96 19.86
N ARG A 171 37.84 13.70 19.65
CA ARG A 171 36.49 13.15 19.96
C ARG A 171 35.26 13.95 19.46
N HIS A 172 34.16 13.20 19.41
CA HIS A 172 32.78 13.51 18.96
C HIS A 172 31.81 12.79 19.92
N LEU A 173 30.52 13.13 20.06
CA LEU A 173 29.67 14.15 19.42
C LEU A 173 28.47 14.46 20.35
N GLN A 174 27.87 15.65 20.30
CA GLN A 174 26.53 15.90 20.87
C GLN A 174 25.68 16.76 19.94
N GLN A 175 24.46 16.31 19.62
CA GLN A 175 23.55 16.92 18.64
C GLN A 175 22.14 17.06 19.22
N PRO A 176 21.65 18.29 19.44
CA PRO A 176 20.24 18.55 19.74
C PRO A 176 19.68 19.73 18.91
N TRP A 177 19.48 19.53 17.59
CA TRP A 177 19.03 20.60 16.67
C TRP A 177 17.54 20.54 16.30
N LEU A 178 16.71 20.10 17.24
CA LEU A 178 15.26 20.35 17.20
C LEU A 178 14.99 21.75 17.78
N ARG A 179 15.27 22.80 17.01
CA ARG A 179 14.77 24.15 17.28
C ARG A 179 14.36 24.84 15.98
N ARG A 180 13.18 25.46 16.00
CA ARG A 180 12.60 26.24 14.90
C ARG A 180 13.41 27.52 14.71
N GLU A 181 13.41 28.05 13.50
CA GLU A 181 13.26 29.48 13.27
C GLU A 181 12.54 29.71 11.93
N ARG A 182 11.53 30.59 11.94
CA ARG A 182 11.01 31.22 10.72
C ARG A 182 11.92 32.43 10.42
N PRO A 183 12.11 32.81 9.16
CA PRO A 183 12.28 34.21 8.80
C PRO A 183 10.90 34.85 8.55
N ASP A 184 10.66 36.01 9.16
CA ASP A 184 9.68 37.00 8.68
C ASP A 184 10.38 38.01 7.75
N ARG A 185 9.56 38.80 7.05
CA ARG A 185 9.89 39.91 6.12
C ARG A 185 10.18 39.49 4.67
N ASP A 186 9.74 40.26 3.68
CA ASP A 186 9.16 41.62 3.75
C ASP A 186 7.62 41.68 3.94
#